data_AF-A0A382U7V3-F1
#
_entry.id   AF-A0A382U7V3-F1
#
_cell.length_a   1.000
_cell.length_b   1.000
_cell.length_c   1.000
_cell.angle_alpha   90.00
_cell.angle_beta   90.00
_cell.angle_gamma   90.00
#
_symmetry.space_group_name_H-M   'P 1'
#
loop_
_entity.id
_entity.type
_entity.pdbx_description
1 polymer ?
#
loop_
_entity_poly.entity_id
_entity_poly.type
_entity_poly.pdbx_seq_one_letter_code
_entity_poly.pdbx_strand_id
1 'polypeptide(L)'
;MLRSSERLNDAWWLRKQSELHDIAKVHHNAYVYDLDSLKSAAAQLLGLKSVKRVLYAVKANFNPAIIRTLAATGIDFDCVSPGEIEHVEAVLPDLDKDRILFTPNFAPRAEYEWAIGRGLTVTLDNLFPLQTWPELF
;
A
#
# COMPACT_ATOMS: atom_id res chain seq x y z
N MET A 1 16.09 -22.36 -11.66
CA MET A 1 16.36 -21.17 -12.48
C MET A 1 15.56 -21.33 -13.78
N LEU A 2 14.33 -20.79 -13.84
CA LEU A 2 13.42 -20.96 -14.99
C LEU A 2 13.92 -20.14 -16.19
N ARG A 3 13.72 -20.65 -17.41
CA ARG A 3 14.24 -20.05 -18.67
C ARG A 3 13.48 -18.77 -19.01
N SER A 4 14.13 -17.84 -19.73
CA SER A 4 13.58 -16.51 -20.03
C SER A 4 12.25 -16.51 -20.78
N SER A 5 11.92 -17.55 -21.56
CA SER A 5 10.64 -17.66 -22.28
C SER A 5 9.48 -18.13 -21.39
N GLU A 6 9.75 -18.85 -20.29
CA GLU A 6 8.71 -19.27 -19.33
C GLU A 6 8.18 -18.06 -18.55
N ARG A 7 9.05 -17.10 -18.21
CA ARG A 7 8.66 -15.84 -17.54
C ARG A 7 7.77 -14.94 -18.40
N LEU A 8 7.87 -15.02 -19.73
CA LEU A 8 7.00 -14.27 -20.62
C LEU A 8 5.58 -14.86 -20.63
N ASN A 9 5.42 -16.18 -20.64
CA ASN A 9 4.09 -16.81 -20.60
C ASN A 9 3.32 -16.56 -19.28
N ASP A 10 4.01 -16.21 -18.20
CA ASP A 10 3.39 -15.92 -16.90
C ASP A 10 2.91 -14.47 -16.72
N ALA A 11 3.24 -13.56 -17.64
CA ALA A 11 2.76 -12.20 -17.58
C ALA A 11 1.23 -12.14 -17.77
N TRP A 12 0.52 -11.54 -16.81
CA TRP A 12 -0.96 -11.48 -16.82
C TRP A 12 -1.52 -10.84 -18.09
N TRP A 13 -0.82 -9.83 -18.64
CA TRP A 13 -1.28 -9.07 -19.80
C TRP A 13 -1.25 -9.88 -21.09
N LEU A 14 -0.41 -10.92 -21.17
CA LEU A 14 -0.43 -11.85 -22.31
C LEU A 14 -1.63 -12.78 -22.24
N ARG A 15 -2.04 -13.20 -21.03
CA ARG A 15 -3.26 -14.01 -20.84
C ARG A 15 -4.54 -13.20 -21.05
N LYS A 16 -4.53 -11.91 -20.68
CA LYS A 16 -5.66 -11.00 -20.81
C LYS A 16 -5.55 -10.07 -22.04
N GLN A 17 -4.84 -10.50 -23.07
CA GLN A 17 -4.56 -9.66 -24.24
C GLN A 17 -5.83 -9.16 -24.95
N SER A 18 -6.87 -10.00 -25.06
CA SER A 18 -8.15 -9.62 -25.68
C SER A 18 -8.81 -8.45 -24.95
N GLU A 19 -8.86 -8.51 -23.61
CA GLU A 19 -9.43 -7.44 -22.78
C GLU A 19 -8.64 -6.13 -22.95
N LEU A 20 -7.31 -6.22 -23.02
CA LEU A 20 -6.45 -5.05 -23.24
C LEU A 20 -6.66 -4.41 -24.62
N HIS A 21 -6.87 -5.22 -25.66
CA HIS A 21 -7.23 -4.70 -26.99
C HIS A 21 -8.57 -3.98 -26.96
N ASP A 22 -9.56 -4.50 -26.23
CA ASP A 22 -10.86 -3.84 -26.10
C ASP A 22 -10.77 -2.51 -25.34
N ILE A 23 -9.95 -2.45 -24.28
CA ILE A 23 -9.63 -1.19 -23.60
C ILE A 23 -8.96 -0.22 -24.57
N ALA A 24 -7.98 -0.66 -25.36
CA ALA A 24 -7.23 0.18 -26.28
C ALA A 24 -8.07 0.76 -27.43
N LYS A 25 -9.17 0.10 -27.82
CA LYS A 25 -10.13 0.64 -28.80
C LYS A 25 -10.88 1.87 -28.28
N VAL A 26 -11.09 1.94 -26.96
CA VAL A 26 -11.83 3.04 -26.31
C VAL A 26 -10.89 4.09 -25.74
N HIS A 27 -9.75 3.66 -25.21
CA HIS A 27 -8.78 4.50 -24.53
C HIS A 27 -7.45 4.47 -25.27
N HIS A 28 -7.09 5.61 -25.87
CA HIS A 28 -5.83 5.79 -26.59
C HIS A 28 -4.59 5.64 -25.69
N ASN A 29 -4.71 5.97 -24.40
CA ASN A 29 -3.68 5.78 -23.38
C ASN A 29 -4.36 5.37 -22.07
N ALA A 30 -3.91 4.28 -21.43
CA ALA A 30 -4.45 3.81 -20.16
C ALA A 30 -3.39 3.14 -19.30
N TYR A 31 -3.43 3.38 -17.99
CA TYR A 31 -2.79 2.51 -17.00
C TYR A 31 -3.79 1.40 -16.64
N VAL A 32 -3.42 0.15 -16.88
CA VAL A 32 -4.26 -1.02 -16.58
C VAL A 32 -3.63 -1.81 -15.44
N TYR A 33 -4.42 -2.08 -14.41
CA TYR A 33 -4.03 -2.87 -13.25
C TYR A 33 -4.83 -4.16 -13.21
N ASP A 34 -4.14 -5.29 -13.08
CA ASP A 34 -4.79 -6.59 -12.93
C ASP A 34 -4.96 -6.95 -11.46
N LEU A 35 -6.19 -6.82 -10.96
CA LEU A 35 -6.49 -7.05 -9.54
C LEU A 35 -6.30 -8.51 -9.12
N ASP A 36 -6.37 -9.48 -10.05
CA ASP A 36 -6.11 -10.88 -9.75
C ASP A 36 -4.63 -11.13 -9.45
N SER A 37 -3.74 -10.47 -10.19
CA SER A 37 -2.30 -10.44 -9.87
C SER A 37 -2.02 -9.84 -8.50
N LEU A 38 -2.73 -8.77 -8.11
CA LEU A 38 -2.62 -8.18 -6.76
C LEU A 38 -3.04 -9.18 -5.68
N LYS A 39 -4.19 -9.84 -5.85
CA LYS A 39 -4.68 -10.85 -4.90
C LYS A 39 -3.72 -12.03 -4.78
N SER A 40 -3.19 -12.51 -5.89
CA SER A 40 -2.21 -13.60 -5.92
C SER A 40 -0.91 -13.22 -5.18
N ALA A 41 -0.38 -12.02 -5.44
CA ALA A 41 0.79 -11.52 -4.74
C ALA A 41 0.53 -11.37 -3.23
N ALA A 42 -0.63 -10.83 -2.85
CA ALA A 42 -1.01 -10.70 -1.45
C ALA A 42 -1.11 -12.07 -0.75
N ALA A 43 -1.75 -13.05 -1.38
CA ALA A 43 -1.87 -14.40 -0.84
C ALA A 43 -0.50 -15.07 -0.62
N GLN A 44 0.46 -14.88 -1.54
CA GLN A 44 1.82 -15.39 -1.38
C GLN A 44 2.53 -14.76 -0.18
N LEU A 45 2.42 -13.43 0.00
CA LEU A 45 3.04 -12.73 1.13
C LEU A 45 2.41 -13.10 2.47
N LEU A 46 1.08 -13.17 2.52
CA LEU A 46 0.33 -13.56 3.72
C LEU A 46 0.53 -15.04 4.08
N GLY A 47 0.93 -15.88 3.13
CA GLY A 47 1.25 -17.30 3.36
C GLY A 47 2.61 -17.54 4.03
N LEU A 48 3.44 -16.51 4.22
CA LEU A 48 4.76 -16.64 4.84
C LEU A 48 4.66 -16.91 6.35
N LYS A 49 5.09 -18.10 6.79
CA LYS A 49 4.95 -18.56 8.19
C LYS A 49 5.66 -17.70 9.24
N SER A 50 6.72 -16.99 8.85
CA SER A 50 7.53 -16.17 9.77
C SER A 50 7.22 -14.68 9.69
N VAL A 51 6.17 -14.29 8.96
CA VAL A 51 5.77 -12.89 8.80
C VAL A 51 4.40 -12.70 9.45
N LYS A 52 4.34 -11.82 10.46
CA LYS A 52 3.10 -11.58 11.22
C LYS A 52 2.16 -10.59 10.53
N ARG A 53 2.70 -9.54 9.91
CA ARG A 53 1.95 -8.49 9.20
C ARG A 53 2.65 -8.16 7.90
N VAL A 54 1.85 -7.87 6.88
CA VAL A 54 2.29 -7.37 5.58
C VAL A 54 1.61 -6.03 5.37
N LEU A 55 2.41 -4.97 5.19
CA LEU A 55 1.92 -3.61 4.99
C LEU A 55 2.23 -3.17 3.56
N TYR A 56 1.21 -2.69 2.88
CA TYR A 56 1.33 -2.09 1.56
C TYR A 56 1.75 -0.63 1.68
N ALA A 57 2.89 -0.28 1.09
CA ALA A 57 3.35 1.10 1.01
C ALA A 57 2.48 1.91 0.03
N VAL A 58 1.60 2.75 0.56
CA VAL A 58 0.56 3.47 -0.20
C VAL A 58 1.16 4.39 -1.27
N LYS A 59 2.30 5.02 -0.98
CA LYS A 59 3.09 5.81 -1.94
C LYS A 59 3.42 5.09 -3.25
N ALA A 60 3.43 3.75 -3.27
CA ALA A 60 3.72 2.99 -4.48
C ALA A 60 2.60 3.12 -5.52
N ASN A 61 1.34 3.07 -5.08
CA ASN A 61 0.17 3.32 -5.93
C ASN A 61 -1.09 3.54 -5.06
N PHE A 62 -1.56 4.78 -5.01
CA PHE A 62 -2.70 5.19 -4.20
C PHE A 62 -4.07 4.96 -4.88
N ASN A 63 -4.14 4.14 -5.95
CA ASN A 63 -5.42 3.89 -6.62
C ASN A 63 -6.45 3.23 -5.66
N PRO A 64 -7.66 3.79 -5.50
CA PRO A 64 -8.66 3.27 -4.57
C PRO A 64 -9.05 1.80 -4.81
N ALA A 65 -9.04 1.32 -6.05
CA ALA A 65 -9.34 -0.08 -6.36
C ALA A 65 -8.25 -1.03 -5.87
N ILE A 66 -6.98 -0.60 -5.90
CA ILE A 66 -5.85 -1.34 -5.34
C ILE A 66 -5.96 -1.40 -3.83
N ILE A 67 -6.17 -0.25 -3.17
CA ILE A 67 -6.34 -0.15 -1.71
C ILE A 67 -7.48 -1.06 -1.24
N ARG A 68 -8.67 -0.98 -1.85
CA ARG A 68 -9.82 -1.85 -1.52
C ARG A 68 -9.51 -3.33 -1.73
N THR A 69 -8.83 -3.67 -2.82
CA THR A 69 -8.48 -5.05 -3.13
C THR A 69 -7.54 -5.63 -2.08
N LEU A 70 -6.48 -4.89 -1.70
CA LEU A 70 -5.50 -5.33 -0.70
C LEU A 70 -6.09 -5.35 0.72
N ALA A 71 -6.95 -4.40 1.07
CA ALA A 71 -7.64 -4.41 2.36
C ALA A 71 -8.47 -5.69 2.53
N ALA A 72 -9.16 -6.11 1.48
CA ALA A 72 -10.01 -7.30 1.45
C ALA A 72 -9.23 -8.62 1.52
N THR A 73 -7.93 -8.63 1.20
CA THR A 73 -7.08 -9.82 1.40
C THR A 73 -6.51 -9.91 2.82
N GLY A 74 -6.65 -8.86 3.64
CA GLY A 74 -6.05 -8.78 4.97
C GLY A 74 -4.66 -8.13 5.00
N ILE A 75 -4.22 -7.51 3.90
CA ILE A 75 -3.04 -6.65 3.92
C ILE A 75 -3.35 -5.34 4.64
N ASP A 76 -2.38 -4.86 5.41
CA ASP A 76 -2.41 -3.59 6.13
C ASP A 76 -1.71 -2.48 5.34
N PHE A 77 -1.65 -1.26 5.85
CA PHE A 77 -1.17 -0.09 5.12
C PHE A 77 -0.02 0.61 5.82
N ASP A 78 1.00 0.93 5.03
CA ASP A 78 2.12 1.79 5.40
C ASP A 78 1.96 3.12 4.67
N CYS A 79 1.83 4.20 5.44
CA CYS A 79 1.60 5.56 4.94
C CYS A 79 2.74 6.48 5.39
N VAL A 80 3.22 7.33 4.49
CA VAL A 80 4.37 8.22 4.75
C VAL A 80 3.97 9.69 4.93
N SER A 81 2.68 10.01 4.82
CA SER A 81 2.16 11.37 5.06
C SER A 81 0.73 11.33 5.63
N PRO A 82 0.29 12.39 6.33
CA PRO A 82 -1.11 12.53 6.75
C PRO A 82 -2.10 12.39 5.58
N GLY A 83 -1.76 12.95 4.41
CA GLY A 83 -2.63 12.88 3.22
C GLY A 83 -2.81 11.45 2.70
N GLU A 84 -1.81 10.58 2.81
CA GLU A 84 -1.99 9.16 2.47
C GLU A 84 -2.91 8.44 3.45
N ILE A 85 -2.81 8.77 4.74
CA ILE A 85 -3.67 8.19 5.78
C ILE A 85 -5.12 8.63 5.56
N GLU A 86 -5.34 9.93 5.37
CA GLU A 86 -6.67 10.48 5.08
C GLU A 86 -7.26 9.88 3.81
N HIS A 87 -6.44 9.65 2.78
CA HIS A 87 -6.88 8.97 1.56
C HIS A 87 -7.28 7.51 1.81
N VAL A 88 -6.49 6.76 2.58
CA VAL A 88 -6.83 5.38 2.95
C VAL A 88 -8.14 5.32 3.75
N GLU A 89 -8.30 6.20 4.73
CA GLU A 89 -9.53 6.31 5.54
C GLU A 89 -10.75 6.70 4.67
N ALA A 90 -10.58 7.61 3.71
CA ALA A 90 -11.65 7.98 2.78
C ALA A 90 -12.05 6.81 1.85
N VAL A 91 -11.08 6.00 1.42
CA VAL A 91 -11.32 4.81 0.59
C VAL A 91 -11.89 3.64 1.40
N LEU A 92 -11.56 3.56 2.69
CA LEU A 92 -11.92 2.48 3.63
C LEU A 92 -12.43 3.07 4.96
N PRO A 93 -13.66 3.62 5.01
CA PRO A 93 -14.16 4.34 6.18
C PRO A 93 -14.29 3.49 7.44
N ASP A 94 -14.44 2.16 7.28
CA ASP A 94 -14.58 1.20 8.38
C ASP A 94 -13.24 0.49 8.72
N LEU A 95 -12.10 0.95 8.18
CA LEU A 95 -10.81 0.34 8.47
C LEU A 95 -10.38 0.65 9.90
N ASP A 96 -10.00 -0.39 10.63
CA ASP A 96 -9.37 -0.23 11.93
C ASP A 96 -8.04 0.53 11.80
N LYS A 97 -7.85 1.56 12.63
CA LYS A 97 -6.65 2.41 12.64
C LYS A 97 -5.39 1.61 12.93
N ASP A 98 -5.47 0.51 13.68
CA ASP A 98 -4.32 -0.36 13.97
C ASP A 98 -3.74 -1.03 12.71
N ARG A 99 -4.52 -1.05 11.63
CA ARG A 99 -4.11 -1.53 10.30
C ARG A 99 -3.32 -0.49 9.50
N ILE A 100 -3.11 0.71 10.03
CA ILE A 100 -2.29 1.76 9.41
C ILE A 100 -1.05 1.99 10.28
N LEU A 101 0.13 1.92 9.65
CA LEU A 101 1.38 2.37 10.23
C LEU A 101 1.80 3.68 9.56
N PHE A 102 2.07 4.70 10.37
CA PHE A 102 2.62 5.96 9.88
C PHE A 102 4.15 5.89 9.94
N THR A 103 4.81 5.94 8.78
CA THR A 103 6.28 5.91 8.64
C THR A 103 6.83 7.21 8.06
N PRO A 104 6.66 8.36 8.75
CA PRO A 104 7.17 9.63 8.27
C PRO A 104 8.69 9.61 8.12
N ASN A 105 9.20 10.45 7.20
CA ASN A 105 10.63 10.68 7.02
C ASN A 105 10.90 12.18 7.03
N PHE A 106 11.76 12.64 7.95
CA PHE A 106 12.02 14.05 8.22
C PHE A 106 10.76 14.91 8.39
N ALA A 107 9.71 14.35 8.99
CA ALA A 107 8.44 15.04 9.15
C ALA A 107 8.52 16.17 10.20
N PRO A 108 7.77 17.27 10.01
CA PRO A 108 7.65 18.32 11.01
C PRO A 108 6.92 17.80 12.26
N ARG A 109 7.19 18.42 13.42
CA ARG A 109 6.56 18.08 14.71
C ARG A 109 5.04 17.92 14.62
N ALA A 110 4.39 18.81 13.90
CA ALA A 110 2.94 18.84 13.75
C ALA A 110 2.36 17.54 13.15
N GLU A 111 3.10 16.84 12.28
CA GLU A 111 2.64 15.56 11.73
C GLU A 111 2.71 14.43 12.76
N TYR A 112 3.73 14.43 13.62
CA TYR A 112 3.80 13.51 14.75
C TYR A 112 2.68 13.78 15.77
N GLU A 113 2.45 15.04 16.13
CA GLU A 113 1.34 15.45 17.01
C GLU A 113 -0.02 15.05 16.44
N TRP A 114 -0.23 15.27 15.14
CA TRP A 114 -1.44 14.87 14.43
C TRP A 114 -1.65 13.35 14.46
N ALA A 115 -0.60 12.56 14.19
CA ALA A 115 -0.74 11.11 14.13
C ALA A 115 -0.97 10.50 15.52
N ILE A 116 -0.17 10.93 16.51
CA ILE A 116 -0.28 10.46 17.90
C ILE A 116 -1.63 10.88 18.50
N GLY A 117 -2.07 12.12 18.28
CA GLY A 117 -3.37 12.61 18.73
C GLY A 117 -4.56 11.84 18.14
N ARG A 118 -4.37 11.14 17.02
CA ARG A 118 -5.38 10.26 16.38
C ARG A 118 -5.29 8.80 16.83
N GLY A 119 -4.31 8.46 17.68
CA GLY A 119 -4.05 7.11 18.16
C GLY A 119 -3.34 6.21 17.14
N LEU A 120 -2.65 6.77 16.14
CA LEU A 120 -1.93 6.00 15.13
C LEU A 120 -0.59 5.50 15.67
N THR A 121 -0.18 4.32 15.22
CA THR A 121 1.20 3.84 15.45
C THR A 121 2.13 4.58 14.50
N VAL A 122 3.22 5.14 15.04
CA VAL A 122 4.21 5.91 14.28
C VAL A 122 5.61 5.27 14.41
N THR A 123 6.42 5.35 13.35
CA THR A 123 7.86 5.07 13.46
C THR A 123 8.66 6.37 13.50
N LEU A 124 9.86 6.31 14.06
CA LEU A 124 10.84 7.40 14.01
C LEU A 124 11.97 7.04 13.05
N ASP A 125 12.27 7.95 12.14
CA ASP A 125 13.32 7.81 11.13
C ASP A 125 14.70 8.26 11.62
N ASN A 126 14.75 9.06 12.69
CA ASN A 126 15.98 9.60 13.26
C ASN A 126 15.81 9.97 14.76
N LEU A 127 16.90 10.36 15.44
CA LEU A 127 16.88 10.69 16.88
C LEU A 127 16.31 12.08 17.20
N PHE A 128 16.18 12.97 16.22
CA PHE A 128 15.81 14.36 16.44
C PHE A 128 14.47 14.54 17.16
N PRO A 129 13.38 13.80 16.81
CA PRO A 129 12.12 13.88 17.55
C PRO A 129 12.26 13.53 19.03
N LEU A 130 13.06 12.51 19.37
CA LEU A 130 13.29 12.11 20.77
C LEU A 130 14.15 13.12 21.53
N GLN A 131 15.10 13.77 20.87
CA GLN A 131 15.99 14.75 21.51
C GLN A 131 15.35 16.12 21.68
N THR A 132 14.57 16.54 20.70
CA THR A 132 14.02 17.91 20.64
C THR A 132 12.58 17.97 21.14
N TRP A 133 11.81 16.88 20.98
CA TRP A 133 10.39 16.79 21.34
C TRP A 133 10.07 15.54 22.20
N PRO A 134 10.88 15.22 23.23
CA PRO A 134 10.67 14.01 24.04
C PRO A 134 9.29 13.92 24.68
N GLU A 135 8.68 15.05 25.03
CA GLU A 135 7.37 15.12 25.67
C GLU A 135 6.20 14.68 24.78
N LEU A 136 6.46 14.43 23.49
CA LEU A 136 5.47 13.92 22.54
C LEU A 136 5.35 12.38 22.58
N PHE A 137 6.31 11.67 23.17
CA PHE A 137 6.43 10.20 23.16
C PHE A 137 6.49 9.61 24.58
#